data_AF-A0A392M3K9-F1
#
_entry.id   AF-A0A392M3K9-F1
#
_cell.length_a   1.000
_cell.length_b   1.000
_cell.length_c   1.000
_cell.angle_alpha   90.00
_cell.angle_beta   90.00
_cell.angle_gamma   90.00
#
_symmetry.space_group_name_H-M   'P 1'
#
loop_
_entity.id
_entity.type
_entity.pdbx_description
1 polymer ?
#
loop_
_entity_poly.entity_id
_entity_poly.type
_entity_poly.pdbx_seq_one_letter_code
_entity_poly.pdbx_strand_id
1 'polypeptide(L)'
;MTQIPDLSGVENLKVFTVDKCPKLVRFHESIGFMPNLVYLSASGCKELKSFVPKMDLSSLQVLSFNFCKKFEHFPEVMEKMDKPLKIHMINTAIKEFPKSIGYLTGLEYIDLSICKGLKDLSSSFILLPKLITLKIDGCSKQVTSFQRFKERHVMANGYPNLETLHFSGAYLSNEDVNAIIENFPKLKDLKVMHNEFVTLPNCIRGSLHLKSLDVSFCLKLKEFPKLPSSIQKINARYCRSLTSEASSVLWSMVSLEIQRIEIVMPLPKIEIPKWFDYACTEEIPLLWARQKFSVVALALVFREVKKTDNKLFALCEAINSLTGLNECSHCSLHLFIDGREICAKDFRYFNVGANHVLLCDLRVLFSDEEWKDLDASFGN
;
A
#
# COMPACT_ATOMS: atom_id res chain seq x y z
N MET A 1 -11.90 24.84 24.29
CA MET A 1 -10.77 25.61 23.73
C MET A 1 -10.97 25.74 22.22
N THR A 2 -10.96 26.97 21.70
CA THR A 2 -11.12 27.27 20.26
C THR A 2 -9.82 27.65 19.57
N GLN A 3 -8.79 27.99 20.34
CA GLN A 3 -7.47 28.38 19.86
C GLN A 3 -6.40 27.85 20.81
N ILE A 4 -5.27 27.38 20.28
CA ILE A 4 -4.06 27.14 21.08
C ILE A 4 -3.42 28.49 21.40
N PRO A 5 -3.11 28.80 22.68
CA PRO A 5 -2.52 30.06 23.09
C PRO A 5 -1.07 30.18 22.61
N ASP A 6 -0.44 31.32 22.90
CA ASP A 6 0.99 31.49 22.71
C ASP A 6 1.79 30.44 23.50
N LEU A 7 2.77 29.84 22.83
CA LEU A 7 3.66 28.79 23.33
C LEU A 7 5.13 29.24 23.32
N SER A 8 5.41 30.53 23.13
CA SER A 8 6.76 31.11 23.20
C SER A 8 7.48 30.78 24.51
N GLY A 9 6.76 30.70 25.63
CA GLY A 9 7.33 30.36 26.95
C GLY A 9 7.69 28.88 27.18
N VAL A 10 7.47 27.98 26.20
CA VAL A 10 7.74 26.54 26.34
C VAL A 10 8.71 26.02 25.26
N GLU A 11 9.86 26.69 25.12
CA GLU A 11 10.88 26.44 24.08
C GLU A 11 11.45 25.01 24.04
N ASN A 12 11.36 24.26 25.15
CA ASN A 12 11.84 22.88 25.26
C ASN A 12 10.79 21.81 24.90
N LEU A 13 9.61 22.22 24.45
CA LEU A 13 8.53 21.31 24.10
C LEU A 13 8.94 20.38 22.95
N LYS A 14 8.88 19.07 23.19
CA LYS A 14 9.20 18.03 22.19
C LYS A 14 7.97 17.37 21.60
N VAL A 15 6.88 17.30 22.35
CA VAL A 15 5.65 16.61 21.96
C VAL A 15 4.48 17.53 22.24
N PHE A 16 3.67 17.79 21.22
CA PHE A 16 2.43 18.55 21.35
C PHE A 16 1.27 17.75 20.76
N THR A 17 0.27 17.44 21.58
CA THR A 17 -0.92 16.68 21.16
C THR A 17 -2.20 17.38 21.58
N VAL A 18 -3.07 17.65 20.62
CA VAL A 18 -4.40 18.22 20.83
C VAL A 18 -5.44 17.46 19.99
N ASP A 19 -5.42 16.14 20.09
CA ASP A 19 -6.32 15.29 19.31
C ASP A 19 -7.77 15.41 19.78
N LYS A 20 -8.69 15.16 18.84
CA LYS A 20 -10.13 15.04 19.05
C LYS A 20 -10.71 16.25 19.79
N CYS A 21 -10.19 17.45 19.53
CA CYS A 21 -10.71 18.70 20.05
C CYS A 21 -11.73 19.29 19.05
N PRO A 22 -13.04 19.02 19.20
CA PRO A 22 -14.03 19.31 18.15
C PRO A 22 -14.27 20.81 17.94
N LYS A 23 -13.85 21.66 18.88
CA LYS A 23 -14.02 23.12 18.81
C LYS A 23 -12.73 23.87 18.42
N LEU A 24 -11.60 23.17 18.24
CA LEU A 24 -10.33 23.83 17.90
C LEU A 24 -10.37 24.35 16.45
N VAL A 25 -10.11 25.64 16.28
CA VAL A 25 -10.20 26.33 14.98
C VAL A 25 -8.83 26.75 14.46
N ARG A 26 -7.90 27.16 15.34
CA ARG A 26 -6.59 27.72 14.96
C ARG A 26 -5.54 27.54 16.03
N PHE A 27 -4.29 27.70 15.64
CA PHE A 27 -3.14 27.78 16.52
C PHE A 27 -2.65 29.23 16.64
N HIS A 28 -2.03 29.58 17.75
CA HIS A 28 -1.13 30.73 17.78
C HIS A 28 0.12 30.43 16.95
N GLU A 29 0.69 31.43 16.27
CA GLU A 29 1.78 31.22 15.28
C GLU A 29 3.07 30.66 15.90
N SER A 30 3.29 30.87 17.20
CA SER A 30 4.46 30.39 17.94
C SER A 30 4.71 28.88 17.79
N ILE A 31 3.67 28.06 17.68
CA ILE A 31 3.81 26.60 17.49
C ILE A 31 4.51 26.24 16.18
N GLY A 32 4.51 27.15 15.19
CA GLY A 32 5.13 26.96 13.88
C GLY A 32 6.64 27.14 13.87
N PHE A 33 7.23 27.65 14.96
CA PHE A 33 8.66 28.00 15.06
C PHE A 33 9.32 27.38 16.29
N MET A 34 8.88 26.17 16.68
CA MET A 34 9.40 25.47 17.85
C MET A 34 10.56 24.55 17.46
N PRO A 35 11.83 24.93 17.74
CA PRO A 35 13.01 24.23 17.20
C PRO A 35 13.21 22.83 17.78
N ASN A 36 12.63 22.54 18.95
CA ASN A 36 12.74 21.26 19.65
C ASN A 36 11.54 20.34 19.45
N LEU A 37 10.50 20.78 18.72
CA LEU A 37 9.28 19.99 18.54
C LEU A 37 9.55 18.82 17.61
N VAL A 38 9.37 17.59 18.13
CA VAL A 38 9.60 16.33 17.43
C VAL A 38 8.29 15.71 16.95
N TYR A 39 7.23 15.84 17.74
CA TYR A 39 5.92 15.25 17.46
C TYR A 39 4.81 16.29 17.62
N LEU A 40 4.01 16.48 16.58
CA LEU A 40 2.79 17.29 16.62
C LEU A 40 1.60 16.47 16.12
N SER A 41 0.55 16.36 16.94
CA SER A 41 -0.75 15.84 16.48
C SER A 41 -1.90 16.75 16.90
N ALA A 42 -2.82 16.98 15.98
CA ALA A 42 -4.12 17.61 16.21
C ALA A 42 -5.23 16.84 15.48
N SER A 43 -5.07 15.52 15.40
CA SER A 43 -5.95 14.61 14.65
C SER A 43 -7.37 14.64 15.19
N GLY A 44 -8.37 14.64 14.31
CA GLY A 44 -9.78 14.64 14.70
C GLY A 44 -10.31 16.00 15.16
N CYS A 45 -9.54 17.08 14.99
CA CYS A 45 -10.02 18.45 15.18
C CYS A 45 -10.88 18.88 13.99
N LYS A 46 -12.19 18.59 14.07
CA LYS A 46 -13.13 18.74 12.94
C LYS A 46 -13.34 20.19 12.47
N GLU A 47 -13.05 21.18 13.31
CA GLU A 47 -13.19 22.61 13.00
C GLU A 47 -11.88 23.29 12.58
N LEU A 48 -10.76 22.55 12.60
CA LEU A 48 -9.45 23.09 12.24
C LEU A 48 -9.37 23.31 10.73
N LYS A 49 -9.13 24.56 10.31
CA LYS A 49 -9.06 24.94 8.88
C LYS A 49 -7.65 25.02 8.32
N SER A 50 -6.69 25.35 9.17
CA SER A 50 -5.27 25.48 8.85
C SER A 50 -4.46 25.34 10.15
N PHE A 51 -3.17 25.06 10.01
CA PHE A 51 -2.25 25.00 11.15
C PHE A 51 -1.77 26.41 11.54
N VAL A 52 -0.78 26.92 10.81
CA VAL A 52 -0.22 28.28 10.86
C VAL A 52 0.09 28.71 9.42
N PRO A 53 0.31 30.00 9.13
CA PRO A 53 0.65 30.44 7.76
C PRO A 53 2.02 29.95 7.29
N LYS A 54 3.00 29.93 8.20
CA LYS A 54 4.41 29.61 7.95
C LYS A 54 4.93 28.68 9.03
N MET A 55 5.83 27.76 8.67
CA MET A 55 6.49 26.90 9.65
C MET A 55 7.99 26.74 9.36
N ASP A 56 8.75 26.64 10.45
CA ASP A 56 10.08 26.08 10.53
C ASP A 56 10.14 25.21 11.78
N LEU A 57 10.03 23.89 11.57
CA LEU A 57 10.03 22.90 12.63
C LEU A 57 11.17 21.91 12.38
N SER A 58 12.41 22.40 12.40
CA SER A 58 13.59 21.65 11.96
C SER A 58 13.87 20.37 12.78
N SER A 59 13.23 20.17 13.93
CA SER A 59 13.28 18.92 14.71
C SER A 59 12.13 17.94 14.47
N LEU A 60 11.11 18.33 13.70
CA LEU A 60 9.87 17.57 13.56
C LEU A 60 10.11 16.26 12.83
N GLN A 61 9.59 15.19 13.41
CA GLN A 61 9.65 13.84 12.84
C GLN A 61 8.25 13.28 12.55
N VAL A 62 7.22 13.78 13.24
CA VAL A 62 5.83 13.39 12.98
C VAL A 62 4.92 14.61 13.03
N LEU A 63 4.11 14.77 11.97
CA LEU A 63 3.04 15.75 11.87
C LEU A 63 1.73 15.05 11.53
N SER A 64 0.70 15.20 12.36
CA SER A 64 -0.57 14.50 12.17
C SER A 64 -1.79 15.41 12.29
N PHE A 65 -2.56 15.49 11.19
CA PHE A 65 -3.87 16.14 11.09
C PHE A 65 -4.95 15.18 10.57
N ASN A 66 -4.79 13.87 10.82
CA ASN A 66 -5.76 12.87 10.39
C ASN A 66 -7.18 13.23 10.83
N PHE A 67 -8.15 13.07 9.94
CA PHE A 67 -9.58 13.31 10.17
C PHE A 67 -9.94 14.77 10.52
N CYS A 68 -9.06 15.73 10.24
CA CYS A 68 -9.38 17.17 10.27
C CYS A 68 -10.11 17.56 8.98
N LYS A 69 -11.40 17.25 8.92
CA LYS A 69 -12.22 17.34 7.70
C LYS A 69 -12.39 18.74 7.11
N LYS A 70 -12.01 19.81 7.83
CA LYS A 70 -12.03 21.20 7.33
C LYS A 70 -10.63 21.75 7.05
N PHE A 71 -9.57 20.96 7.24
CA PHE A 71 -8.19 21.40 7.04
C PHE A 71 -7.92 21.54 5.54
N GLU A 72 -7.78 22.77 5.05
CA GLU A 72 -7.74 23.08 3.62
C GLU A 72 -6.37 23.53 3.09
N HIS A 73 -5.50 24.05 3.96
CA HIS A 73 -4.25 24.69 3.57
C HIS A 73 -3.07 24.18 4.40
N PHE A 74 -2.01 23.75 3.71
CA PHE A 74 -0.72 23.41 4.32
C PHE A 74 0.14 24.68 4.48
N PRO A 75 0.88 24.85 5.59
CA PRO A 75 1.74 26.03 5.82
C PRO A 75 2.85 26.15 4.77
N GLU A 76 3.27 27.39 4.49
CA GLU A 76 4.53 27.64 3.78
C GLU A 76 5.72 27.17 4.65
N VAL A 77 6.60 26.36 4.07
CA VAL A 77 7.83 25.92 4.74
C VAL A 77 8.90 26.98 4.53
N MET A 78 9.47 27.50 5.61
CA MET A 78 10.42 28.62 5.53
C MET A 78 11.84 28.16 5.26
N GLU A 79 12.25 27.07 5.90
CA GLU A 79 13.61 26.56 5.88
C GLU A 79 13.66 25.05 5.57
N LYS A 80 14.83 24.57 5.17
CA LYS A 80 15.04 23.16 4.87
C LYS A 80 14.87 22.31 6.14
N MET A 81 13.97 21.32 6.07
CA MET A 81 13.74 20.31 7.09
C MET A 81 14.28 18.97 6.59
N ASP A 82 15.39 18.49 7.14
CA ASP A 82 16.18 17.36 6.64
C ASP A 82 16.11 16.08 7.49
N LYS A 83 15.61 16.20 8.73
CA LYS A 83 15.33 15.08 9.62
C LYS A 83 14.21 14.18 9.07
N PRO A 84 14.27 12.86 9.32
CA PRO A 84 13.21 11.93 8.93
C PRO A 84 11.84 12.40 9.39
N LEU A 85 10.94 12.64 8.45
CA LEU A 85 9.62 13.19 8.71
C LEU A 85 8.51 12.29 8.14
N LYS A 86 7.47 12.08 8.92
CA LYS A 86 6.22 11.40 8.53
C LYS A 86 5.04 12.35 8.70
N ILE A 87 4.27 12.53 7.62
CA ILE A 87 3.07 13.37 7.60
C ILE A 87 1.82 12.52 7.43
N HIS A 88 0.85 12.71 8.33
CA HIS A 88 -0.44 12.01 8.29
C HIS A 88 -1.58 13.03 8.17
N MET A 89 -2.31 12.98 7.05
CA MET A 89 -3.39 13.92 6.72
C MET A 89 -4.58 13.19 6.07
N ILE A 90 -4.89 11.99 6.52
CA ILE A 90 -6.01 11.16 6.05
C ILE A 90 -7.32 11.93 6.25
N ASN A 91 -8.19 11.93 5.23
CA ASN A 91 -9.55 12.49 5.29
C ASN A 91 -9.56 13.96 5.76
N THR A 92 -8.72 14.77 5.12
CA THR A 92 -8.71 16.24 5.25
C THR A 92 -9.32 16.88 4.00
N ALA A 93 -9.57 18.19 4.06
CA ALA A 93 -10.07 18.98 2.92
C ALA A 93 -8.94 19.66 2.13
N ILE A 94 -7.70 19.18 2.28
CA ILE A 94 -6.51 19.77 1.66
C ILE A 94 -6.71 19.85 0.15
N LYS A 95 -6.48 21.04 -0.43
CA LYS A 95 -6.72 21.31 -1.85
C LYS A 95 -5.44 21.20 -2.68
N GLU A 96 -4.35 21.73 -2.14
CA GLU A 96 -3.03 21.78 -2.77
C GLU A 96 -1.94 21.95 -1.70
N PHE A 97 -0.69 21.76 -2.12
CA PHE A 97 0.49 22.03 -1.30
C PHE A 97 1.27 23.21 -1.86
N PRO A 98 1.83 24.09 -1.00
CA PRO A 98 2.67 25.19 -1.46
C PRO A 98 3.94 24.67 -2.14
N LYS A 99 4.57 25.49 -2.98
CA LYS A 99 5.85 25.12 -3.65
C LYS A 99 6.97 24.84 -2.65
N SER A 100 6.93 25.51 -1.50
CA SER A 100 7.85 25.33 -0.37
C SER A 100 7.82 23.93 0.24
N ILE A 101 6.85 23.07 -0.10
CA ILE A 101 6.88 21.65 0.28
C ILE A 101 8.20 20.97 -0.10
N GLY A 102 8.88 21.46 -1.15
CA GLY A 102 10.22 21.01 -1.55
C GLY A 102 11.31 21.20 -0.49
N TYR A 103 11.10 22.03 0.53
CA TYR A 103 12.01 22.18 1.67
C TYR A 103 11.90 21.06 2.69
N LEU A 104 10.87 20.20 2.62
CA LEU A 104 10.77 18.99 3.44
C LEU A 104 11.67 17.86 2.94
N THR A 105 12.95 18.14 2.77
CA THR A 105 13.94 17.21 2.20
C THR A 105 14.12 15.91 3.02
N GLY A 106 13.69 15.92 4.28
CA GLY A 106 13.62 14.78 5.19
C GLY A 106 12.32 13.97 5.13
N LEU A 107 11.34 14.34 4.30
CA LEU A 107 10.05 13.65 4.22
C LEU A 107 10.22 12.24 3.64
N GLU A 108 9.89 11.23 4.44
CA GLU A 108 9.96 9.81 4.06
C GLU A 108 8.59 9.21 3.76
N TYR A 109 7.56 9.69 4.45
CA TYR A 109 6.21 9.15 4.40
C TYR A 109 5.18 10.27 4.39
N ILE A 110 4.20 10.20 3.47
CA ILE A 110 3.01 11.03 3.52
C ILE A 110 1.75 10.24 3.18
N ASP A 111 0.71 10.44 3.99
CA ASP A 111 -0.61 9.83 3.82
C ASP A 111 -1.70 10.89 3.67
N LEU A 112 -2.28 10.94 2.47
CA LEU A 112 -3.34 11.84 2.03
C LEU A 112 -4.59 11.05 1.64
N SER A 113 -4.75 9.82 2.14
CA SER A 113 -5.88 8.98 1.77
C SER A 113 -7.22 9.67 2.11
N ILE A 114 -8.20 9.57 1.22
CA ILE A 114 -9.57 10.11 1.35
C ILE A 114 -9.60 11.65 1.33
N CYS A 115 -8.53 12.31 0.87
CA CYS A 115 -8.52 13.76 0.64
C CYS A 115 -9.22 14.11 -0.68
N LYS A 116 -10.55 14.03 -0.69
CA LYS A 116 -11.38 14.25 -1.89
C LYS A 116 -11.28 15.66 -2.50
N GLY A 117 -10.79 16.63 -1.73
CA GLY A 117 -10.58 18.01 -2.18
C GLY A 117 -9.24 18.24 -2.88
N LEU A 118 -8.30 17.28 -2.81
CA LEU A 118 -6.95 17.41 -3.35
C LEU A 118 -7.02 17.44 -4.87
N LYS A 119 -6.67 18.58 -5.46
CA LYS A 119 -6.77 18.81 -6.91
C LYS A 119 -5.51 18.40 -7.65
N ASP A 120 -4.35 18.71 -7.08
CA ASP A 120 -3.05 18.44 -7.70
C ASP A 120 -2.00 18.12 -6.62
N LEU A 121 -1.05 17.25 -6.98
CA LEU A 121 0.18 17.08 -6.22
C LEU A 121 1.20 18.05 -6.80
N SER A 122 1.69 18.99 -5.98
CA SER A 122 2.73 19.93 -6.40
C SER A 122 3.90 19.20 -7.06
N SER A 123 4.40 19.70 -8.20
CA SER A 123 5.60 19.17 -8.86
C SER A 123 6.83 19.06 -7.94
N SER A 124 6.86 19.83 -6.84
CA SER A 124 7.88 19.74 -5.80
C SER A 124 7.91 18.38 -5.08
N PHE A 125 6.84 17.56 -5.10
CA PHE A 125 6.84 16.21 -4.50
C PHE A 125 7.84 15.27 -5.17
N ILE A 126 8.08 15.43 -6.48
CA ILE A 126 9.07 14.65 -7.24
C ILE A 126 10.49 14.96 -6.76
N LEU A 127 10.72 16.21 -6.36
CA LEU A 127 12.05 16.69 -5.98
C LEU A 127 12.43 16.30 -4.55
N LEU A 128 11.53 15.65 -3.80
CA LEU A 128 11.79 15.23 -2.44
C LEU A 128 12.73 14.01 -2.45
N PRO A 129 13.99 14.17 -2.02
CA PRO A 129 15.03 13.15 -2.24
C PRO A 129 14.83 11.92 -1.35
N LYS A 130 14.10 12.03 -0.23
CA LYS A 130 13.91 10.94 0.72
C LYS A 130 12.48 10.37 0.74
N LEU A 131 11.58 10.80 -0.15
CA LEU A 131 10.20 10.32 -0.14
C LEU A 131 10.15 8.85 -0.59
N ILE A 132 9.84 7.96 0.34
CA ILE A 132 9.77 6.51 0.14
C ILE A 132 8.33 6.04 -0.07
N THR A 133 7.39 6.59 0.70
CA THR A 133 5.98 6.18 0.68
C THR A 133 5.03 7.35 0.45
N LEU A 134 4.16 7.22 -0.55
CA LEU A 134 3.06 8.14 -0.85
C LEU A 134 1.74 7.37 -0.86
N LYS A 135 0.78 7.81 -0.04
CA LYS A 135 -0.60 7.29 -0.07
C LYS A 135 -1.61 8.36 -0.41
N ILE A 136 -2.41 8.10 -1.44
CA ILE A 136 -3.45 8.98 -1.99
C ILE A 136 -4.70 8.15 -2.34
N ASP A 137 -4.96 7.07 -1.60
CA ASP A 137 -6.14 6.21 -1.78
C ASP A 137 -7.44 7.03 -1.65
N GLY A 138 -8.41 6.83 -2.53
CA GLY A 138 -9.72 7.49 -2.47
C GLY A 138 -9.70 9.00 -2.72
N CYS A 139 -8.58 9.55 -3.21
CA CYS A 139 -8.53 10.91 -3.74
C CYS A 139 -9.23 10.97 -5.11
N SER A 140 -9.93 12.06 -5.41
CA SER A 140 -10.64 12.18 -6.69
C SER A 140 -9.66 12.29 -7.85
N LYS A 141 -9.94 11.58 -8.95
CA LYS A 141 -9.17 11.70 -10.19
C LYS A 141 -9.29 13.11 -10.76
N GLN A 142 -8.18 13.83 -10.81
CA GLN A 142 -8.08 15.08 -11.58
C GLN A 142 -6.80 15.08 -12.43
N VAL A 143 -6.58 13.96 -13.15
CA VAL A 143 -5.94 13.76 -14.49
C VAL A 143 -4.61 14.51 -14.83
N THR A 144 -4.00 15.29 -13.95
CA THR A 144 -2.95 16.23 -14.36
C THR A 144 -1.66 16.19 -13.54
N SER A 145 -1.59 15.46 -12.43
CA SER A 145 -0.37 15.41 -11.61
C SER A 145 0.75 14.58 -12.26
N PHE A 146 0.51 13.31 -12.59
CA PHE A 146 1.58 12.41 -13.07
C PHE A 146 2.03 12.67 -14.52
N GLN A 147 1.15 13.13 -15.41
CA GLN A 147 1.53 13.45 -16.80
C GLN A 147 2.39 14.72 -16.87
N ARG A 148 2.12 15.74 -16.05
CA ARG A 148 2.94 16.96 -15.97
C ARG A 148 4.37 16.70 -15.50
N PHE A 149 4.60 15.59 -14.82
CA PHE A 149 5.95 15.18 -14.42
C PHE A 149 6.84 14.83 -15.63
N LYS A 150 6.25 14.48 -16.78
CA LYS A 150 6.99 14.20 -18.03
C LYS A 150 7.73 15.42 -18.58
N GLU A 151 7.20 16.62 -18.37
CA GLU A 151 7.69 17.85 -18.98
C GLU A 151 8.97 18.40 -18.32
N ARG A 152 9.49 17.77 -17.25
CA ARG A 152 10.61 18.29 -16.46
C ARG A 152 11.82 17.36 -16.31
N HIS A 153 11.90 16.27 -17.08
CA HIS A 153 13.01 15.28 -17.05
C HIS A 153 14.35 15.78 -17.61
N VAL A 154 14.65 17.08 -17.53
CA VAL A 154 15.95 17.65 -17.91
C VAL A 154 16.50 18.51 -16.78
N MET A 155 16.71 17.98 -15.56
CA MET A 155 17.50 18.69 -14.53
C MET A 155 18.19 17.73 -13.54
N ALA A 156 19.53 17.84 -13.50
CA ALA A 156 20.58 17.51 -12.51
C ALA A 156 20.37 16.57 -11.28
N ASN A 157 19.16 16.34 -10.76
CA ASN A 157 18.96 15.76 -9.40
C ASN A 157 18.41 14.32 -9.35
N GLY A 158 18.31 13.62 -10.49
CA GLY A 158 17.88 12.22 -10.54
C GLY A 158 16.37 12.00 -10.28
N TYR A 159 15.93 10.74 -10.40
CA TYR A 159 14.54 10.34 -10.18
C TYR A 159 14.17 10.27 -8.68
N PRO A 160 12.89 10.45 -8.31
CA PRO A 160 12.42 10.25 -6.93
C PRO A 160 12.78 8.85 -6.41
N ASN A 161 13.00 8.75 -5.10
CA ASN A 161 13.26 7.48 -4.40
C ASN A 161 11.97 6.77 -3.96
N LEU A 162 10.84 7.06 -4.61
CA LEU A 162 9.55 6.49 -4.22
C LEU A 162 9.55 4.97 -4.43
N GLU A 163 9.36 4.22 -3.35
CA GLU A 163 9.34 2.75 -3.36
C GLU A 163 7.92 2.20 -3.20
N THR A 164 7.03 2.92 -2.54
CA THR A 164 5.65 2.48 -2.27
C THR A 164 4.63 3.56 -2.63
N LEU A 165 3.69 3.21 -3.50
CA LEU A 165 2.59 4.08 -3.91
C LEU A 165 1.24 3.39 -3.69
N HIS A 166 0.36 4.07 -2.95
CA HIS A 166 -1.05 3.70 -2.82
C HIS A 166 -1.92 4.71 -3.54
N PHE A 167 -2.67 4.26 -4.55
CA PHE A 167 -3.58 5.09 -5.33
C PHE A 167 -4.85 4.33 -5.75
N SER A 168 -5.53 3.79 -4.76
CA SER A 168 -6.71 2.94 -4.87
C SER A 168 -7.99 3.77 -4.97
N GLY A 169 -9.04 3.24 -5.61
CA GLY A 169 -10.37 3.88 -5.62
C GLY A 169 -10.41 5.27 -6.27
N ALA A 170 -9.58 5.50 -7.29
CA ALA A 170 -9.35 6.80 -7.91
C ALA A 170 -9.58 6.82 -9.43
N TYR A 171 -10.32 5.85 -9.97
CA TYR A 171 -10.65 5.74 -11.40
C TYR A 171 -9.44 5.82 -12.35
N LEU A 172 -8.29 5.29 -11.93
CA LEU A 172 -7.07 5.31 -12.74
C LEU A 172 -7.29 4.64 -14.10
N SER A 173 -6.72 5.23 -15.14
CA SER A 173 -6.63 4.64 -16.47
C SER A 173 -5.23 4.06 -16.71
N ASN A 174 -5.07 3.39 -17.85
CA ASN A 174 -3.80 2.80 -18.24
C ASN A 174 -2.72 3.88 -18.47
N GLU A 175 -3.11 5.04 -18.97
CA GLU A 175 -2.22 6.20 -19.15
C GLU A 175 -1.69 6.73 -17.81
N ASP A 176 -2.51 6.69 -16.75
CA ASP A 176 -2.08 7.11 -15.42
C ASP A 176 -1.04 6.13 -14.86
N VAL A 177 -1.29 4.83 -14.99
CA VAL A 177 -0.33 3.80 -14.57
C VAL A 177 0.96 3.88 -15.38
N ASN A 178 0.89 4.15 -16.70
CA ASN A 178 2.06 4.44 -17.53
C ASN A 178 2.89 5.60 -16.94
N ALA A 179 2.24 6.72 -16.63
CA ALA A 179 2.92 7.87 -16.06
C ALA A 179 3.52 7.56 -14.68
N ILE A 180 2.84 6.80 -13.84
CA ILE A 180 3.39 6.37 -12.53
C ILE A 180 4.68 5.58 -12.73
N ILE A 181 4.69 4.56 -13.59
CA ILE A 181 5.85 3.70 -13.81
C ILE A 181 7.03 4.51 -14.41
N GLU A 182 6.75 5.42 -15.35
CA GLU A 182 7.79 6.26 -15.96
C GLU A 182 8.41 7.26 -14.97
N ASN A 183 7.61 7.84 -14.06
CA ASN A 183 8.10 8.83 -13.11
C ASN A 183 8.77 8.21 -11.87
N PHE A 184 8.46 6.96 -11.54
CA PHE A 184 8.98 6.27 -10.36
C PHE A 184 9.63 4.92 -10.74
N PRO A 185 10.79 4.93 -11.41
CA PRO A 185 11.45 3.70 -11.89
C PRO A 185 11.98 2.80 -10.76
N LYS A 186 12.04 3.30 -9.53
CA LYS A 186 12.45 2.55 -8.31
C LYS A 186 11.27 1.95 -7.55
N LEU A 187 10.03 2.13 -8.03
CA LEU A 187 8.84 1.68 -7.35
C LEU A 187 8.85 0.16 -7.15
N LYS A 188 8.69 -0.28 -5.90
CA LYS A 188 8.66 -1.69 -5.48
C LYS A 188 7.25 -2.18 -5.22
N ASP A 189 6.39 -1.32 -4.68
CA ASP A 189 5.03 -1.67 -4.27
C ASP A 189 4.01 -0.69 -4.88
N LEU A 190 3.14 -1.20 -5.74
CA LEU A 190 2.04 -0.43 -6.33
C LEU A 190 0.69 -0.99 -5.87
N LYS A 191 -0.08 -0.18 -5.13
CA LYS A 191 -1.44 -0.51 -4.68
C LYS A 191 -2.45 0.34 -5.43
N VAL A 192 -3.25 -0.30 -6.29
CA VAL A 192 -4.22 0.35 -7.18
C VAL A 192 -5.57 -0.38 -7.12
N MET A 193 -5.92 -0.94 -5.97
CA MET A 193 -7.18 -1.64 -5.75
C MET A 193 -8.41 -0.74 -5.97
N HIS A 194 -9.59 -1.33 -6.18
CA HIS A 194 -10.85 -0.59 -6.42
C HIS A 194 -10.81 0.40 -7.61
N ASN A 195 -9.93 0.20 -8.59
CA ASN A 195 -9.95 0.97 -9.83
C ASN A 195 -10.75 0.23 -10.92
N GLU A 196 -11.18 0.97 -11.94
CA GLU A 196 -12.08 0.47 -12.99
C GLU A 196 -11.33 -0.10 -14.20
N PHE A 197 -10.14 -0.68 -13.98
CA PHE A 197 -9.32 -1.24 -15.05
C PHE A 197 -10.06 -2.37 -15.77
N VAL A 198 -10.01 -2.35 -17.10
CA VAL A 198 -10.41 -3.49 -17.94
C VAL A 198 -9.20 -4.37 -18.28
N THR A 199 -8.07 -3.74 -18.55
CA THR A 199 -6.75 -4.36 -18.72
C THR A 199 -5.72 -3.48 -18.03
N LEU A 200 -4.57 -4.01 -17.65
CA LEU A 200 -3.44 -3.20 -17.17
C LEU A 200 -2.48 -2.87 -18.33
N PRO A 201 -1.74 -1.74 -18.28
CA PRO A 201 -0.86 -1.36 -19.38
C PRO A 201 0.40 -2.24 -19.48
N ASN A 202 0.89 -2.41 -20.71
CA ASN A 202 2.11 -3.15 -21.01
C ASN A 202 3.39 -2.53 -20.40
N CYS A 203 3.38 -1.25 -19.99
CA CYS A 203 4.55 -0.60 -19.39
C CYS A 203 5.02 -1.30 -18.10
N ILE A 204 4.10 -1.98 -17.39
CA ILE A 204 4.39 -2.70 -16.14
C ILE A 204 5.50 -3.73 -16.37
N ARG A 205 5.53 -4.36 -17.56
CA ARG A 205 6.59 -5.30 -17.96
C ARG A 205 7.99 -4.71 -17.85
N GLY A 206 8.14 -3.41 -18.11
CA GLY A 206 9.42 -2.70 -18.08
C GLY A 206 9.88 -2.31 -16.67
N SER A 207 9.05 -2.48 -15.64
CA SER A 207 9.40 -2.09 -14.28
C SER A 207 10.32 -3.11 -13.62
N LEU A 208 11.62 -2.81 -13.59
CA LEU A 208 12.67 -3.71 -13.09
C LEU A 208 12.67 -3.89 -11.56
N HIS A 209 12.04 -2.98 -10.81
CA HIS A 209 12.04 -2.99 -9.35
C HIS A 209 10.69 -3.37 -8.73
N LEU A 210 9.62 -3.43 -9.53
CA LEU A 210 8.28 -3.71 -9.00
C LEU A 210 8.20 -5.15 -8.48
N LYS A 211 8.04 -5.28 -7.16
CA LYS A 211 7.93 -6.55 -6.43
C LYS A 211 6.50 -6.90 -6.06
N SER A 212 5.65 -5.91 -5.78
CA SER A 212 4.25 -6.13 -5.43
C SER A 212 3.29 -5.27 -6.26
N LEU A 213 2.23 -5.91 -6.74
CA LEU A 213 1.11 -5.27 -7.42
C LEU A 213 -0.20 -5.69 -6.74
N ASP A 214 -0.94 -4.71 -6.21
CA ASP A 214 -2.29 -4.95 -5.69
C ASP A 214 -3.32 -4.29 -6.62
N VAL A 215 -4.10 -5.14 -7.28
CA VAL A 215 -5.20 -4.77 -8.18
C VAL A 215 -6.51 -5.37 -7.67
N SER A 216 -6.59 -5.72 -6.38
CA SER A 216 -7.78 -6.32 -5.81
C SER A 216 -9.00 -5.40 -5.98
N PHE A 217 -10.19 -5.99 -6.05
CA PHE A 217 -11.45 -5.30 -6.27
C PHE A 217 -11.52 -4.47 -7.57
N CYS A 218 -10.62 -4.68 -8.53
CA CYS A 218 -10.78 -4.17 -9.89
C CYS A 218 -11.79 -5.06 -10.64
N LEU A 219 -13.08 -4.83 -10.41
CA LEU A 219 -14.17 -5.74 -10.78
C LEU A 219 -14.26 -6.01 -12.29
N LYS A 220 -13.82 -5.06 -13.12
CA LYS A 220 -13.84 -5.13 -14.58
C LYS A 220 -12.55 -5.68 -15.19
N LEU A 221 -11.52 -5.96 -14.38
CA LEU A 221 -10.23 -6.41 -14.88
C LEU A 221 -10.37 -7.78 -15.52
N LYS A 222 -10.09 -7.85 -16.81
CA LYS A 222 -10.18 -9.06 -17.64
C LYS A 222 -8.82 -9.69 -17.87
N GLU A 223 -7.81 -8.87 -18.17
CA GLU A 223 -6.51 -9.33 -18.67
C GLU A 223 -5.32 -8.67 -17.96
N PHE A 224 -4.25 -9.45 -17.82
CA PHE A 224 -2.94 -8.96 -17.39
C PHE A 224 -2.00 -8.82 -18.59
N PRO A 225 -1.16 -7.77 -18.64
CA PRO A 225 -0.02 -7.73 -19.54
C PRO A 225 1.01 -8.78 -19.10
N LYS A 226 2.06 -8.96 -19.90
CA LYS A 226 3.26 -9.65 -19.41
C LYS A 226 3.82 -8.88 -18.21
N LEU A 227 4.14 -9.61 -17.15
CA LEU A 227 4.64 -9.04 -15.91
C LEU A 227 6.18 -9.04 -15.87
N PRO A 228 6.83 -8.13 -15.12
CA PRO A 228 8.28 -8.09 -14.99
C PRO A 228 8.80 -9.27 -14.16
N SER A 229 10.03 -9.72 -14.37
CA SER A 229 10.61 -10.86 -13.62
C SER A 229 10.86 -10.56 -12.14
N SER A 230 10.88 -9.29 -11.75
CA SER A 230 11.02 -8.82 -10.37
C SER A 230 9.76 -9.01 -9.52
N ILE A 231 8.59 -9.25 -10.13
CA ILE A 231 7.32 -9.31 -9.43
C ILE A 231 7.24 -10.60 -8.59
N GLN A 232 7.02 -10.44 -7.30
CA GLN A 232 6.90 -11.54 -6.34
C GLN A 232 5.48 -11.66 -5.84
N LYS A 233 4.75 -10.55 -5.67
CA LYS A 233 3.43 -10.53 -5.04
C LYS A 233 2.37 -9.91 -5.93
N ILE A 234 1.28 -10.63 -6.16
CA ILE A 234 0.10 -10.12 -6.89
C ILE A 234 -1.17 -10.39 -6.09
N ASN A 235 -1.86 -9.33 -5.68
CA ASN A 235 -3.19 -9.45 -5.09
C ASN A 235 -4.22 -9.02 -6.14
N ALA A 236 -4.93 -9.99 -6.71
CA ALA A 236 -6.01 -9.81 -7.68
C ALA A 236 -7.37 -10.25 -7.12
N ARG A 237 -7.50 -10.33 -5.78
CA ARG A 237 -8.75 -10.75 -5.14
C ARG A 237 -9.94 -9.94 -5.63
N TYR A 238 -11.06 -10.60 -5.82
CA TYR A 238 -12.34 -10.05 -6.24
C TYR A 238 -12.32 -9.38 -7.63
N CYS A 239 -11.31 -9.63 -8.47
CA CYS A 239 -11.34 -9.28 -9.90
C CYS A 239 -12.24 -10.27 -10.67
N ARG A 240 -13.56 -10.15 -10.49
CA ARG A 240 -14.57 -11.13 -10.95
C ARG A 240 -14.64 -11.33 -12.46
N SER A 241 -14.10 -10.40 -13.25
CA SER A 241 -14.10 -10.45 -14.71
C SER A 241 -12.84 -11.11 -15.31
N LEU A 242 -11.91 -11.60 -14.48
CA LEU A 242 -10.67 -12.19 -14.97
C LEU A 242 -10.93 -13.39 -15.88
N THR A 243 -10.30 -13.39 -17.05
CA THR A 243 -10.44 -14.47 -18.02
C THR A 243 -9.51 -15.64 -17.70
N SER A 244 -9.69 -16.74 -18.44
CA SER A 244 -8.79 -17.89 -18.41
C SER A 244 -7.36 -17.53 -18.81
N GLU A 245 -7.22 -16.67 -19.81
CA GLU A 245 -5.92 -16.24 -20.34
C GLU A 245 -5.18 -15.43 -19.28
N ALA A 246 -5.88 -14.54 -18.59
CA ALA A 246 -5.33 -13.73 -17.51
C ALA A 246 -4.87 -14.59 -16.32
N SER A 247 -5.68 -15.58 -15.96
CA SER A 247 -5.32 -16.55 -14.92
C SER A 247 -4.11 -17.38 -15.34
N SER A 248 -4.03 -17.78 -16.61
CA SER A 248 -2.89 -18.52 -17.18
C SER A 248 -1.58 -17.75 -17.07
N VAL A 249 -1.59 -16.43 -17.30
CA VAL A 249 -0.41 -15.58 -17.06
C VAL A 249 0.07 -15.69 -15.61
N LEU A 250 -0.85 -15.61 -14.64
CA LEU A 250 -0.53 -15.70 -13.22
C LEU A 250 -0.04 -17.11 -12.83
N TRP A 251 -0.67 -18.16 -13.36
CA TRP A 251 -0.23 -19.54 -13.19
C TRP A 251 1.18 -19.78 -13.74
N SER A 252 1.49 -19.22 -14.92
CA SER A 252 2.78 -19.41 -15.58
C SER A 252 3.97 -18.87 -14.78
N MET A 253 3.72 -17.94 -13.85
CA MET A 253 4.78 -17.38 -13.01
C MET A 253 5.42 -18.41 -12.08
N VAL A 254 4.71 -19.48 -11.74
CA VAL A 254 5.27 -20.62 -10.97
C VAL A 254 6.36 -21.32 -11.76
N SER A 255 6.14 -21.51 -13.06
CA SER A 255 7.09 -22.16 -13.97
C SER A 255 8.34 -21.32 -14.25
N LEU A 256 8.34 -20.06 -13.82
CA LEU A 256 9.52 -19.18 -13.91
C LEU A 256 10.43 -19.29 -12.67
N GLU A 257 10.09 -20.13 -11.70
CA GLU A 257 10.84 -20.34 -10.44
C GLU A 257 11.15 -19.04 -9.68
N ILE A 258 10.29 -18.03 -9.82
CA ILE A 258 10.43 -16.75 -9.12
C ILE A 258 10.40 -17.00 -7.62
N GLN A 259 11.45 -16.55 -6.92
CA GLN A 259 11.56 -16.76 -5.48
C GLN A 259 10.50 -15.98 -4.72
N ARG A 260 9.85 -16.66 -3.76
CA ARG A 260 8.85 -16.09 -2.85
C ARG A 260 7.63 -15.53 -3.55
N ILE A 261 7.16 -16.23 -4.58
CA ILE A 261 5.93 -15.85 -5.25
C ILE A 261 4.73 -15.95 -4.29
N GLU A 262 3.85 -14.94 -4.33
CA GLU A 262 2.61 -14.87 -3.55
C GLU A 262 1.52 -14.24 -4.42
N ILE A 263 0.62 -15.04 -4.95
CA ILE A 263 -0.48 -14.63 -5.81
C ILE A 263 -1.79 -15.01 -5.16
N VAL A 264 -2.72 -14.06 -5.07
CA VAL A 264 -4.10 -14.36 -4.71
C VAL A 264 -4.99 -13.88 -5.83
N MET A 265 -5.78 -14.78 -6.40
CA MET A 265 -6.69 -14.47 -7.50
C MET A 265 -8.01 -15.22 -7.36
N PRO A 266 -9.11 -14.75 -7.96
CA PRO A 266 -10.34 -15.51 -8.05
C PRO A 266 -10.05 -16.82 -8.78
N LEU A 267 -10.76 -17.87 -8.41
CA LEU A 267 -10.79 -19.08 -9.21
C LEU A 267 -11.98 -18.92 -10.17
N PRO A 268 -11.79 -18.48 -11.43
CA PRO A 268 -12.83 -18.64 -12.45
C PRO A 268 -13.13 -20.14 -12.59
N LYS A 269 -14.11 -20.55 -13.40
CA LYS A 269 -14.57 -21.96 -13.58
C LYS A 269 -13.49 -22.97 -14.05
N ILE A 270 -12.22 -22.63 -13.94
CA ILE A 270 -11.00 -23.36 -14.26
C ILE A 270 -10.57 -24.21 -13.07
N GLU A 271 -10.19 -25.44 -13.36
CA GLU A 271 -9.52 -26.34 -12.42
C GLU A 271 -8.04 -25.97 -12.29
N ILE A 272 -7.42 -26.24 -11.14
CA ILE A 272 -5.97 -26.07 -10.94
C ILE A 272 -5.22 -26.69 -12.14
N PRO A 273 -4.19 -26.02 -12.70
CA PRO A 273 -3.50 -26.54 -13.86
C PRO A 273 -2.98 -27.97 -13.64
N LYS A 274 -3.18 -28.85 -14.62
CA LYS A 274 -2.81 -30.28 -14.52
C LYS A 274 -1.31 -30.54 -14.41
N TRP A 275 -0.47 -29.52 -14.63
CA TRP A 275 0.98 -29.64 -14.49
C TRP A 275 1.45 -29.53 -13.03
N PHE A 276 0.57 -29.24 -12.07
CA PHE A 276 0.89 -29.44 -10.65
C PHE A 276 1.09 -30.93 -10.38
N ASP A 277 2.20 -31.29 -9.74
CA ASP A 277 2.60 -32.69 -9.52
C ASP A 277 1.61 -33.48 -8.64
N TYR A 278 0.85 -32.77 -7.80
CA TYR A 278 -0.05 -33.37 -6.82
C TYR A 278 -1.26 -32.47 -6.55
N ALA A 279 -2.43 -33.09 -6.36
CA ALA A 279 -3.68 -32.40 -6.00
C ALA A 279 -4.50 -33.25 -5.01
N CYS A 280 -4.94 -32.64 -3.91
CA CYS A 280 -5.83 -33.23 -2.91
C CYS A 280 -6.91 -32.22 -2.49
N THR A 281 -8.02 -32.68 -1.89
CA THR A 281 -9.13 -31.82 -1.46
C THR A 281 -9.40 -31.83 0.04
N GLU A 282 -9.01 -32.89 0.77
CA GLU A 282 -9.36 -33.08 2.19
C GLU A 282 -8.18 -33.56 3.05
N GLU A 283 -7.01 -33.79 2.45
CA GLU A 283 -5.81 -34.25 3.15
C GLU A 283 -4.75 -33.16 3.24
N ILE A 284 -3.97 -33.18 4.33
CA ILE A 284 -2.79 -32.32 4.47
C ILE A 284 -1.72 -32.85 3.49
N PRO A 285 -1.22 -32.03 2.54
CA PRO A 285 -0.18 -32.48 1.62
C PRO A 285 1.07 -32.94 2.38
N LEU A 286 1.54 -34.16 2.08
CA LEU A 286 2.78 -34.71 2.64
C LEU A 286 3.89 -34.61 1.60
N LEU A 287 5.03 -34.05 2.00
CA LEU A 287 6.19 -33.81 1.14
C LEU A 287 7.40 -34.51 1.74
N TRP A 288 8.18 -35.17 0.88
CA TRP A 288 9.42 -35.83 1.29
C TRP A 288 10.60 -35.02 0.74
N ALA A 289 11.52 -34.63 1.61
CA ALA A 289 12.75 -33.92 1.24
C ALA A 289 13.98 -34.78 1.56
N ARG A 290 15.06 -34.62 0.79
CA ARG A 290 16.36 -35.25 1.05
C ARG A 290 17.45 -34.19 0.97
N GLN A 291 18.25 -34.04 2.03
CA GLN A 291 19.38 -33.11 2.17
C GLN A 291 19.04 -31.61 2.14
N LYS A 292 18.16 -31.16 1.25
CA LYS A 292 17.66 -29.78 1.15
C LYS A 292 16.15 -29.78 0.93
N PHE A 293 15.49 -28.75 1.42
CA PHE A 293 14.07 -28.59 1.21
C PHE A 293 13.81 -28.18 -0.25
N SER A 294 13.00 -28.96 -0.97
CA SER A 294 12.66 -28.65 -2.37
C SER A 294 11.92 -27.32 -2.47
N VAL A 295 12.11 -26.61 -3.58
CA VAL A 295 11.27 -25.44 -3.88
C VAL A 295 9.87 -25.94 -4.23
N VAL A 296 8.91 -25.71 -3.33
CA VAL A 296 7.53 -26.19 -3.50
C VAL A 296 6.60 -25.01 -3.74
N ALA A 297 5.89 -25.05 -4.86
CA ALA A 297 4.76 -24.17 -5.13
C ALA A 297 3.47 -24.82 -4.64
N LEU A 298 2.69 -24.08 -3.87
CA LEU A 298 1.41 -24.49 -3.31
C LEU A 298 0.28 -23.70 -3.98
N ALA A 299 -0.77 -24.39 -4.42
CA ALA A 299 -2.01 -23.79 -4.88
C ALA A 299 -3.16 -24.24 -3.98
N LEU A 300 -3.61 -23.34 -3.10
CA LEU A 300 -4.63 -23.60 -2.09
C LEU A 300 -5.95 -22.95 -2.50
N VAL A 301 -6.95 -23.78 -2.77
CA VAL A 301 -8.27 -23.32 -3.24
C VAL A 301 -9.23 -23.18 -2.07
N PHE A 302 -9.78 -21.97 -1.92
CA PHE A 302 -10.75 -21.63 -0.89
C PHE A 302 -12.12 -21.50 -1.54
N ARG A 303 -13.04 -22.42 -1.21
CA ARG A 303 -14.42 -22.41 -1.72
C ARG A 303 -15.37 -21.79 -0.69
N GLU A 304 -16.41 -21.13 -1.17
CA GLU A 304 -17.46 -20.60 -0.32
C GLU A 304 -18.28 -21.74 0.31
N VAL A 305 -18.47 -21.70 1.63
CA VAL A 305 -19.39 -22.59 2.32
C VAL A 305 -20.76 -21.92 2.32
N LYS A 306 -21.75 -22.51 1.63
CA LYS A 306 -23.13 -22.00 1.63
C LYS A 306 -23.64 -21.89 3.07
N LYS A 307 -23.93 -20.68 3.56
CA LYS A 307 -24.52 -20.44 4.89
C LYS A 307 -25.98 -19.98 4.78
N THR A 308 -26.80 -20.47 5.70
CA THR A 308 -28.26 -20.26 5.79
C THR A 308 -28.65 -18.81 6.12
N ASP A 309 -29.74 -18.36 5.50
CA ASP A 309 -30.33 -17.02 5.57
C ASP A 309 -30.38 -16.41 6.98
N ASN A 310 -29.65 -15.31 7.19
CA ASN A 310 -29.78 -14.53 8.42
C ASN A 310 -29.82 -13.03 8.09
N LYS A 311 -30.86 -12.32 8.58
CA LYS A 311 -31.12 -10.90 8.26
C LYS A 311 -30.02 -9.93 8.72
N LEU A 312 -29.17 -10.31 9.68
CA LEU A 312 -27.95 -9.55 10.02
C LEU A 312 -26.94 -9.53 8.87
N PHE A 313 -26.94 -10.54 8.00
CA PHE A 313 -25.99 -10.69 6.90
C PHE A 313 -26.23 -9.67 5.78
N ALA A 314 -27.49 -9.34 5.49
CA ALA A 314 -27.84 -8.31 4.50
C ALA A 314 -27.36 -6.91 4.92
N LEU A 315 -27.34 -6.62 6.23
CA LEU A 315 -26.79 -5.38 6.76
C LEU A 315 -25.25 -5.35 6.64
N CYS A 316 -24.59 -6.49 6.90
CA CYS A 316 -23.16 -6.64 6.66
C CYS A 316 -22.81 -6.51 5.17
N GLU A 317 -23.56 -7.10 4.24
CA GLU A 317 -23.37 -6.90 2.80
C GLU A 317 -23.54 -5.44 2.39
N ALA A 318 -24.53 -4.72 2.93
CA ALA A 318 -24.72 -3.30 2.66
C ALA A 318 -23.55 -2.44 3.18
N ILE A 319 -23.00 -2.78 4.36
CA ILE A 319 -21.81 -2.11 4.92
C ILE A 319 -20.56 -2.48 4.10
N ASN A 320 -20.42 -3.74 3.69
CA ASN A 320 -19.29 -4.25 2.90
C ASN A 320 -19.28 -3.69 1.47
N SER A 321 -20.44 -3.42 0.88
CA SER A 321 -20.56 -2.73 -0.40
C SER A 321 -20.33 -1.21 -0.29
N LEU A 322 -20.60 -0.60 0.87
CA LEU A 322 -20.26 0.79 1.17
C LEU A 322 -18.77 0.99 1.56
N THR A 323 -18.11 -0.04 2.09
CA THR A 323 -16.74 0.02 2.63
C THR A 323 -15.70 -0.78 1.84
N GLY A 324 -16.13 -1.66 0.92
CA GLY A 324 -15.27 -2.60 0.19
C GLY A 324 -14.87 -3.86 0.97
N LEU A 325 -15.33 -4.05 2.20
CA LEU A 325 -14.92 -5.16 3.07
C LEU A 325 -15.66 -6.47 2.74
N ASN A 326 -15.36 -7.12 1.61
CA ASN A 326 -15.82 -8.52 1.42
C ASN A 326 -15.22 -9.44 2.50
N GLU A 327 -15.94 -10.50 2.90
CA GLU A 327 -15.47 -11.52 3.85
C GLU A 327 -14.11 -12.09 3.40
N CYS A 328 -13.03 -11.55 3.96
CA CYS A 328 -11.69 -12.07 3.78
C CYS A 328 -11.39 -12.98 4.94
N SER A 329 -11.09 -14.24 4.64
CA SER A 329 -10.51 -15.13 5.65
C SER A 329 -9.02 -14.80 5.76
N HIS A 330 -8.54 -14.70 7.00
CA HIS A 330 -7.11 -14.69 7.28
C HIS A 330 -6.70 -16.15 7.42
N CYS A 331 -5.83 -16.61 6.55
CA CYS A 331 -5.34 -17.98 6.55
C CYS A 331 -3.87 -17.96 6.93
N SER A 332 -3.46 -18.83 7.86
CA SER A 332 -2.07 -19.12 8.14
C SER A 332 -1.71 -20.47 7.53
N LEU A 333 -0.47 -20.61 7.09
CA LEU A 333 0.09 -21.89 6.65
C LEU A 333 1.10 -22.34 7.69
N HIS A 334 0.96 -23.60 8.09
CA HIS A 334 1.79 -24.22 9.11
C HIS A 334 2.57 -25.35 8.46
N LEU A 335 3.89 -25.34 8.64
CA LEU A 335 4.78 -26.41 8.17
C LEU A 335 5.10 -27.32 9.34
N PHE A 336 4.95 -28.64 9.15
CA PHE A 336 5.34 -29.64 10.12
C PHE A 336 6.45 -30.53 9.53
N ILE A 337 7.52 -30.75 10.31
CA ILE A 337 8.60 -31.70 9.99
C ILE A 337 8.65 -32.73 11.10
N ASP A 338 8.54 -34.01 10.76
CA ASP A 338 8.51 -35.14 11.70
C ASP A 338 7.52 -34.93 12.88
N GLY A 339 6.34 -34.40 12.56
CA GLY A 339 5.27 -34.12 13.52
C GLY A 339 5.50 -32.89 14.42
N ARG A 340 6.61 -32.16 14.23
CA ARG A 340 6.89 -30.90 14.93
C ARG A 340 6.61 -29.70 14.04
N GLU A 341 5.85 -28.74 14.56
CA GLU A 341 5.60 -27.48 13.87
C GLU A 341 6.88 -26.66 13.76
N ILE A 342 7.15 -26.15 12.56
CA ILE A 342 8.23 -25.22 12.29
C ILE A 342 7.64 -23.82 12.28
N CYS A 343 7.82 -23.11 13.39
CA CYS A 343 7.36 -21.74 13.52
C CYS A 343 8.38 -20.78 12.92
N ALA A 344 7.97 -20.02 11.91
CA ALA A 344 8.69 -18.82 11.51
C ALA A 344 8.63 -17.77 12.63
N LYS A 345 9.64 -16.90 12.72
CA LYS A 345 9.70 -15.77 13.67
C LYS A 345 8.55 -14.80 13.44
N ASP A 346 8.18 -14.60 12.18
CA ASP A 346 7.08 -13.72 11.79
C ASP A 346 5.90 -14.56 11.29
N PHE A 347 4.81 -14.59 12.08
CA PHE A 347 3.56 -15.20 11.64
C PHE A 347 3.06 -14.52 10.36
N ARG A 348 2.94 -15.29 9.28
CA ARG A 348 2.37 -14.80 8.02
C ARG A 348 0.91 -15.20 7.89
N TYR A 349 0.10 -14.17 7.66
CA TYR A 349 -1.31 -14.32 7.32
C TYR A 349 -1.53 -13.96 5.86
N PHE A 350 -2.26 -14.82 5.17
CA PHE A 350 -2.73 -14.59 3.82
C PHE A 350 -4.17 -14.15 3.87
N ASN A 351 -4.44 -13.05 3.17
CA ASN A 351 -5.80 -12.58 2.97
C ASN A 351 -6.35 -13.26 1.73
N VAL A 352 -7.31 -14.16 1.91
CA VAL A 352 -7.94 -14.91 0.82
C VAL A 352 -9.45 -14.76 0.87
N GLY A 353 -10.06 -14.53 -0.29
CA GLY A 353 -11.51 -14.42 -0.41
C GLY A 353 -12.16 -15.78 -0.66
N ALA A 354 -13.48 -15.86 -0.48
CA ALA A 354 -14.24 -17.04 -0.91
C ALA A 354 -14.17 -17.21 -2.44
N ASN A 355 -14.06 -18.45 -2.93
CA ASN A 355 -13.86 -18.80 -4.34
C ASN A 355 -12.57 -18.20 -4.95
N HIS A 356 -11.50 -18.19 -4.17
CA HIS A 356 -10.16 -17.75 -4.60
C HIS A 356 -9.14 -18.87 -4.47
N VAL A 357 -8.02 -18.68 -5.14
CA VAL A 357 -6.82 -19.48 -4.94
C VAL A 357 -5.70 -18.61 -4.38
N LEU A 358 -5.04 -19.13 -3.35
CA LEU A 358 -3.72 -18.66 -2.91
C LEU A 358 -2.68 -19.54 -3.61
N LEU A 359 -1.90 -18.93 -4.47
CA LEU A 359 -0.73 -19.53 -5.10
C LEU A 359 0.51 -18.95 -4.44
N CYS A 360 1.32 -19.77 -3.78
CA CYS A 360 2.54 -19.29 -3.15
C CYS A 360 3.66 -20.32 -3.15
N ASP A 361 4.88 -19.83 -3.15
CA ASP A 361 6.08 -20.62 -2.86
C ASP A 361 6.24 -20.77 -1.34
N LEU A 362 6.55 -21.97 -0.84
CA LEU A 362 6.71 -22.24 0.60
C LEU A 362 7.77 -21.33 1.26
N ARG A 363 8.79 -20.87 0.52
CA ARG A 363 9.79 -19.89 1.00
C ARG A 363 9.18 -18.57 1.44
N VAL A 364 7.94 -18.30 1.05
CA VAL A 364 7.22 -17.12 1.52
C VAL A 364 6.99 -17.17 3.02
N LEU A 365 6.97 -18.35 3.65
CA LEU A 365 6.71 -18.48 5.10
C LEU A 365 7.91 -18.11 5.98
N PHE A 366 9.11 -18.07 5.41
CA PHE A 366 10.37 -17.96 6.16
C PHE A 366 11.27 -16.83 5.64
N SER A 367 12.08 -16.24 6.52
CA SER A 367 13.17 -15.35 6.13
C SER A 367 14.27 -16.11 5.37
N ASP A 368 15.23 -15.39 4.77
CA ASP A 368 16.35 -16.04 4.05
C ASP A 368 17.24 -16.81 5.03
N GLU A 369 17.40 -16.30 6.23
CA GLU A 369 18.13 -16.94 7.32
C GLU A 369 17.39 -18.20 7.79
N GLU A 370 16.09 -18.10 8.07
CA GLU A 370 15.28 -19.24 8.52
C GLU A 370 15.24 -20.37 7.50
N TRP A 371 15.12 -20.04 6.22
CA TRP A 371 15.14 -21.05 5.16
C TRP A 371 16.50 -21.75 5.05
N LYS A 372 17.61 -21.01 5.21
CA LYS A 372 18.96 -21.60 5.24
C LYS A 372 19.17 -22.50 6.45
N ASP A 373 18.68 -22.09 7.61
CA ASP A 373 18.73 -22.88 8.84
C ASP A 373 17.91 -24.18 8.68
N LEU A 374 16.75 -24.09 8.01
CA LEU A 374 15.92 -25.25 7.68
C LEU A 374 16.69 -26.24 6.80
N ASP A 375 17.33 -25.77 5.72
CA ASP A 375 18.16 -26.61 4.85
C ASP A 375 19.31 -27.27 5.63
N ALA A 376 19.97 -26.54 6.54
CA ALA A 376 21.04 -27.08 7.37
C ALA A 376 20.57 -28.20 8.32
N SER A 377 19.31 -28.14 8.78
CA SER A 377 18.74 -29.16 9.68
C SER A 377 18.52 -30.53 9.02
N PHE A 378 18.40 -30.58 7.69
CA PHE A 378 18.24 -31.83 6.91
C PHE A 378 19.57 -32.47 6.48
N GLY A 379 20.70 -31.81 6.74
CA GLY A 379 22.02 -32.19 6.25
C GLY A 379 22.87 -33.06 7.18
N ASN A 380 22.33 -33.52 8.32
CA ASN A 380 23.03 -34.36 9.30
C ASN A 380 22.48 -35.79 9.38
#